data_AF-X1MVC5-F1
#
_entry.id   AF-X1MVC5-F1
#
_cell.length_a   1.000
_cell.length_b   1.000
_cell.length_c   1.000
_cell.angle_alpha   90.00
_cell.angle_beta   90.00
_cell.angle_gamma   90.00
#
_symmetry.space_group_name_H-M   'P 1'
#
loop_
_entity.id
_entity.type
_entity.pdbx_description
1 polymer ?
#
loop_
_entity_poly.entity_id
_entity_poly.type
_entity_poly.pdbx_seq_one_letter_code
_entity_poly.pdbx_strand_id
1 'polypeptide(L)' 'MRMEQKAEGMLSPYRVLDLTNEMGFLCGKVLADLGADVIKIEKPGGDPARSIGPFYHDIPDPEKMA' A
#
# COMPACT_ATOMS: atom_id res chain seq x y z
N MET A 1 24.74 0.05 11.77
CA MET A 1 23.30 -0.04 11.46
C MET A 1 22.69 1.33 11.71
N ARG A 2 22.27 2.04 10.66
CA ARG A 2 21.46 3.24 10.82
C ARG A 2 20.04 2.76 11.13
N MET A 3 19.55 3.06 12.33
CA MET A 3 18.11 3.03 12.56
C MET A 3 17.54 4.23 11.83
N GLU A 4 16.79 3.99 10.76
CA GLU A 4 15.93 5.02 10.19
C GLU A 4 14.94 5.43 11.29
N GLN A 5 15.09 6.65 11.80
CA GLN A 5 14.03 7.27 12.57
C GLN A 5 12.86 7.50 11.62
N LYS A 6 11.89 6.57 11.62
CA LYS A 6 10.57 6.82 11.05
C LYS A 6 10.00 8.00 11.85
N ALA A 7 9.75 9.13 11.20
CA ALA A 7 9.09 10.26 11.85
C ALA A 7 7.79 9.74 12.49
N GLU A 8 7.61 9.97 13.80
CA GLU A 8 6.41 9.51 14.51
C GLU A 8 5.21 10.31 13.98
N GLY A 9 4.47 9.70 13.07
CA GLY A 9 3.20 10.20 12.59
C GLY A 9 2.10 9.95 13.61
N MET A 10 0.98 10.67 13.49
CA MET A 10 -0.16 10.57 14.40
C MET A 10 -0.67 9.14 14.62
N LEU A 11 -0.47 8.25 13.64
CA LEU A 11 -0.93 6.86 13.69
C LEU A 11 0.20 5.84 13.85
N SER A 12 1.43 6.27 14.15
CA SER A 12 2.59 5.37 14.30
C SER A 12 2.43 4.19 15.27
N PRO A 13 1.64 4.28 16.36
CA PRO A 13 1.43 3.13 17.24
C PRO A 13 0.57 2.01 16.64
N TYR A 14 -0.13 2.26 15.53
CA TYR A 14 -1.12 1.34 14.99
C TYR A 14 -0.58 0.50 13.83
N ARG A 15 -0.96 -0.79 13.85
CA ARG A 15 -0.84 -1.69 12.70
C ARG A 15 -2.23 -1.94 12.11
N VAL A 16 -2.36 -1.80 10.79
CA VAL A 16 -3.62 -1.92 10.05
C VAL A 16 -3.48 -3.07 9.06
N LEU A 17 -4.46 -3.98 9.08
CA LEU A 17 -4.60 -5.00 8.04
C LEU A 17 -5.61 -4.49 7.02
N ASP A 18 -5.15 -4.16 5.82
CA ASP A 18 -6.00 -3.71 4.72
C ASP A 18 -6.45 -4.92 3.89
N LEU A 19 -7.73 -5.26 3.98
CA LEU A 19 -8.40 -6.32 3.20
C LEU A 19 -9.30 -5.71 2.11
N THR A 20 -9.24 -4.41 1.88
CA THR A 20 -10.05 -3.73 0.88
C THR A 20 -9.58 -4.08 -0.53
N ASN A 21 -10.39 -3.75 -1.52
CA ASN A 21 -10.04 -3.83 -2.94
C ASN A 21 -9.69 -2.43 -3.48
N GLU A 22 -9.76 -2.23 -4.80
CA GLU A 22 -9.43 -0.98 -5.49
C GLU A 22 -10.19 0.23 -4.93
N MET A 23 -11.43 0.05 -4.46
CA MET A 23 -12.24 1.15 -3.91
C MET A 23 -11.73 1.63 -2.54
N GLY A 24 -11.02 0.81 -1.78
CA GLY A 24 -10.53 1.13 -0.44
C GLY A 24 -9.05 1.50 -0.37
N PHE A 25 -8.32 1.38 -1.47
CA PHE A 25 -6.87 1.60 -1.54
C PHE A 25 -6.43 2.96 -0.97
N LEU A 26 -7.17 4.03 -1.29
CA LEU A 26 -6.86 5.38 -0.80
C LEU A 26 -6.90 5.46 0.73
N CYS A 27 -7.81 4.74 1.37
CA CYS A 27 -7.94 4.75 2.83
C CYS A 27 -6.67 4.16 3.47
N GLY A 28 -6.23 2.98 3.03
CA GLY A 28 -5.00 2.34 3.51
C GLY A 28 -3.77 3.24 3.30
N LYS A 29 -3.70 3.89 2.13
CA LYS A 29 -2.63 4.86 1.83
C LYS A 29 -2.60 6.05 2.80
N VAL A 30 -3.74 6.68 3.06
CA VAL A 30 -3.83 7.82 4.00
C VAL A 30 -3.39 7.41 5.41
N LEU A 31 -3.77 6.21 5.87
CA LEU A 31 -3.34 5.71 7.18
C LEU A 31 -1.82 5.49 7.25
N ALA A 32 -1.23 4.96 6.17
CA ALA A 32 0.22 4.78 6.07
C ALA A 32 0.97 6.11 6.02
N ASP A 33 0.46 7.09 5.26
CA ASP A 33 1.03 8.45 5.16
C ASP A 33 0.95 9.18 6.53
N LEU A 34 -0.04 8.87 7.36
CA LEU A 34 -0.17 9.34 8.74
C LEU A 34 0.69 8.55 9.76
N GLY A 35 1.47 7.58 9.30
CA GLY A 35 2.49 6.87 10.07
C GLY A 35 2.14 5.44 10.48
N ALA A 36 0.92 4.96 10.20
CA ALA A 36 0.52 3.60 10.53
C ALA A 36 1.36 2.54 9.79
N ASP A 37 1.48 1.36 10.39
CA ASP A 37 2.05 0.18 9.73
C ASP A 37 0.94 -0.59 9.01
N VAL A 38 0.76 -0.31 7.72
CA VAL A 38 -0.33 -0.86 6.92
C VAL A 38 0.14 -2.06 6.11
N ILE A 39 -0.49 -3.20 6.33
CA ILE A 39 -0.21 -4.45 5.62
C ILE A 39 -1.40 -4.76 4.72
N LYS A 40 -1.17 -4.76 3.39
CA LYS A 40 -2.16 -5.20 2.41
C LYS A 40 -2.25 -6.72 2.41
N ILE A 41 -3.45 -7.25 2.60
CA ILE A 41 -3.72 -8.69 2.55
C ILE A 41 -4.39 -9.01 1.21
N GLU A 42 -3.65 -9.68 0.34
CA GLU A 42 -4.12 -10.03 -1.01
C GLU A 42 -4.48 -11.52 -1.12
N LYS A 43 -5.37 -11.83 -2.05
CA LYS A 43 -5.69 -13.22 -2.41
C LYS A 43 -4.48 -13.86 -3.10
N PRO A 44 -4.39 -15.20 -3.15
CA PRO A 44 -3.45 -15.87 -4.05
C PRO A 44 -3.63 -15.35 -5.48
N GLY A 45 -2.54 -14.87 -6.10
CA GLY A 45 -2.57 -14.19 -7.40
C GLY A 45 -2.55 -12.65 -7.34
N GLY A 46 -2.66 -12.06 -6.15
CA GLY A 46 -2.56 -10.61 -5.93
C GLY A 46 -3.88 -9.86 -6.07
N ASP A 47 -3.83 -8.55 -5.85
CA ASP A 47 -4.96 -7.64 -6.09
C ASP A 47 -5.22 -7.47 -7.60
N PRO A 48 -6.46 -7.72 -8.10
CA PRO A 48 -6.80 -7.51 -9.51
C PRO A 48 -6.48 -6.11 -10.04
N ALA A 49 -6.47 -5.09 -9.17
CA ALA A 49 -6.10 -3.72 -9.52
C ALA A 49 -4.68 -3.60 -10.10
N ARG A 50 -3.76 -4.53 -9.74
CA ARG A 50 -2.39 -4.59 -10.28
C ARG A 50 -2.34 -4.84 -11.79
N SER A 51 -3.44 -5.33 -12.38
CA SER A 51 -3.55 -5.60 -13.82
C SER A 51 -4.35 -4.53 -14.57
N ILE A 52 -4.71 -3.43 -13.91
CA ILE A 52 -5.47 -2.33 -14.52
C ILE A 52 -4.49 -1.21 -14.86
N GLY A 53 -4.43 -0.85 -16.14
CA GLY A 53 -3.60 0.25 -16.61
C GLY A 53 -4.12 1.64 -16.21
N PRO A 54 -3.38 2.71 -16.52
CA PRO A 54 -2.19 2.72 -17.37
C PRO A 54 -0.96 2.14 -16.68
N PHE A 55 -0.06 1.54 -17.45
CA PHE A 55 1.22 1.04 -16.94
C PHE A 55 2.36 1.98 -17.31
N TYR A 56 3.39 2.04 -16.48
CA TYR A 56 4.61 2.77 -16.80
C TYR A 56 5.25 2.19 -18.07
N HIS A 57 5.43 3.03 -19.11
CA HIS A 57 5.87 2.62 -20.46
C HIS A 57 5.02 1.53 -21.12
N ASP A 58 3.74 1.40 -20.77
CA ASP A 58 2.85 0.33 -21.26
C ASP A 58 3.34 -1.09 -20.95
N ILE A 59 4.20 -1.24 -19.93
CA ILE A 59 4.73 -2.54 -19.47
C ILE A 59 4.01 -2.93 -18.18
N PRO A 60 3.19 -4.00 -18.19
CA PRO A 60 2.57 -4.51 -16.96
C PRO A 60 3.64 -4.96 -15.97
N ASP A 61 3.70 -4.29 -14.81
CA ASP A 61 4.57 -4.67 -13.70
C ASP A 61 3.73 -4.62 -12.40
N PRO A 62 3.30 -5.78 -11.87
CA PRO A 62 2.43 -5.84 -10.71
C PRO A 62 3.01 -5.17 -9.47
N GLU A 63 4.34 -5.03 -9.37
CA GLU A 63 5.03 -4.42 -8.23
C GLU A 63 5.24 -2.91 -8.41
N LYS A 64 5.13 -2.40 -9.65
CA LYS A 64 5.14 -0.98 -9.93
C LYS A 64 3.71 -0.51 -10.19
N MET A 65 3.05 -0.08 -9.12
CA MET A 65 1.82 0.69 -9.27
C MET A 65 2.11 2.01 -10.01
N ALA A 66 1.15 2.44 -10.83
CA ALA A 66 1.24 3.68 -11.60
C ALA A 66 1.32 4.93 -10.72
#